data_AF-A0A093TSV2-F1
#
_entry.id   AF-A0A093TSV2-F1
#
_cell.length_a   1.000
_cell.length_b   1.000
_cell.length_c   1.000
_cell.angle_alpha   90.00
_cell.angle_beta   90.00
_cell.angle_gamma   90.00
#
_symmetry.space_group_name_H-M   'P 1'
#
loop_
_entity.id
_entity.type
_entity.pdbx_description
1 polymer ?
#
loop_
_entity_poly.entity_id
_entity_poly.type
_entity_poly.pdbx_seq_one_letter_code
_entity_poly.pdbx_strand_id
1 'polypeptide(L)' 'MNMAGQWLKEAGFSTGQPLKLRIMPGCIVITVQDIRALWQDLHALSIAPFDEDAVTYWLNRFPGGLNLAGIENGR' A
#
# COMPACT_ATOMS: atom_id res chain seq x y z
N MET A 1 17.07 20.01 -12.23
CA MET A 1 15.92 19.29 -12.83
C MET A 1 14.66 19.88 -12.24
N ASN A 2 13.80 20.48 -13.06
CA ASN A 2 12.52 21.01 -12.61
C ASN A 2 11.51 19.87 -12.73
N MET A 3 11.11 19.25 -11.61
CA MET A 3 10.01 18.28 -11.58
C MET A 3 8.69 19.07 -11.68
N ALA A 4 8.41 19.65 -12.83
CA ALA A 4 7.17 20.36 -13.11
C ALA A 4 6.28 19.51 -14.03
N GLY A 5 4.99 19.39 -13.72
CA GLY A 5 4.00 18.78 -14.61
C GLY A 5 3.20 17.61 -14.00
N GLN A 6 2.24 17.11 -14.80
CA GLN A 6 1.27 16.06 -14.48
C GLN A 6 1.84 14.63 -14.58
N TRP A 7 3.17 14.49 -14.61
CA TRP A 7 3.84 13.22 -14.92
C TRP A 7 3.47 12.07 -13.98
N LEU A 8 3.19 12.34 -12.69
CA LEU A 8 2.71 11.30 -11.77
C LEU A 8 1.37 10.74 -12.23
N LYS A 9 0.47 11.62 -12.69
CA LYS A 9 -0.82 11.20 -13.25
C LYS A 9 -0.65 10.46 -14.57
N GLU A 10 0.26 10.92 -15.43
CA GLU A 10 0.60 10.25 -16.70
C GLU A 10 1.24 8.86 -16.49
N ALA A 11 2.02 8.70 -15.42
CA ALA A 11 2.58 7.43 -14.98
C ALA A 11 1.55 6.52 -14.28
N GLY A 12 0.29 6.96 -14.15
CA GLY A 12 -0.82 6.18 -13.58
C GLY A 12 -1.04 6.34 -12.08
N PHE A 13 -0.40 7.31 -11.42
CA PHE A 13 -0.64 7.62 -10.02
C PHE A 13 -1.83 8.58 -9.84
N SER A 14 -2.66 8.31 -8.84
CA SER A 14 -3.81 9.16 -8.48
C SER A 14 -3.51 10.05 -7.28
N THR A 15 -4.13 11.24 -7.24
CA THR A 15 -4.04 12.14 -6.09
C THR A 15 -4.60 11.48 -4.84
N GLY A 16 -3.92 11.63 -3.70
CA GLY A 16 -4.32 11.04 -2.42
C GLY A 16 -3.99 9.54 -2.28
N GLN A 17 -3.44 8.90 -3.31
CA GLN A 17 -2.97 7.52 -3.21
C GLN A 17 -1.68 7.48 -2.38
N PRO A 18 -1.54 6.61 -1.37
CA PRO A 18 -0.31 6.51 -0.63
C PRO A 18 0.79 5.87 -1.49
N LEU A 19 2.00 6.41 -1.34
CA LEU A 19 3.17 6.02 -2.10
C LEU A 19 4.28 5.60 -1.16
N LYS A 20 5.03 4.57 -1.58
CA LYS A 20 6.30 4.21 -1.00
C LYS A 20 7.40 4.78 -1.89
N LEU A 21 8.21 5.66 -1.31
CA LEU A 21 9.36 6.27 -1.97
C LEU A 21 10.64 5.57 -1.51
N ARG A 22 11.49 5.17 -2.45
CA ARG A 22 12.84 4.67 -2.15
C ARG A 22 13.86 5.48 -2.92
N ILE A 23 14.82 6.05 -2.20
CA ILE A 23 15.96 6.76 -2.78
C ILE A 23 17.09 5.78 -3.01
N MET A 24 17.64 5.80 -4.22
CA MET A 24 18.81 5.02 -4.61
C MET A 24 19.84 5.96 -5.27
N PRO A 25 21.13 5.60 -5.32
CA PRO A 25 22.10 6.40 -6.07
C PRO A 25 21.67 6.54 -7.53
N GLY A 26 21.42 7.77 -7.98
CA GLY A 26 21.01 8.08 -9.35
C GLY A 26 19.53 7.90 -9.68
N CYS A 27 18.68 7.37 -8.79
CA CYS A 27 17.24 7.24 -9.08
C CYS A 27 16.33 7.31 -7.83
N ILE A 28 15.06 7.62 -8.09
CA ILE A 28 13.97 7.54 -7.11
C ILE A 28 13.00 6.48 -7.62
N VAL A 29 12.68 5.51 -6.77
CA VAL A 29 11.65 4.51 -7.05
C VAL A 29 10.38 4.94 -6.33
N ILE A 30 9.29 5.09 -7.09
CA ILE A 30 7.97 5.43 -6.58
C ILE A 30 7.05 4.25 -6.85
N THR A 31 6.48 3.68 -5.79
CA THR A 31 5.50 2.59 -5.89
C THR A 31 4.26 2.91 -5.09
N VAL A 32 3.12 2.35 -5.47
CA VAL A 32 1.90 2.41 -4.67
C VAL A 32 2.12 1.65 -3.36
N GLN A 33 1.63 2.20 -2.25
CA GLN A 33 1.51 1.44 -1.01
C GLN A 33 0.14 0.77 -0.98
N ASP A 34 0.09 -0.49 -1.42
CA ASP A 34 -1.15 -1.25 -1.50
C ASP A 34 -1.31 -2.21 -0.32
N ILE A 35 -2.24 -1.91 0.58
CA ILE A 35 -2.60 -2.80 1.69
C ILE A 35 -3.46 -3.99 1.22
N ARG A 36 -4.03 -3.97 0.00
CA ARG A 36 -4.66 -5.16 -0.59
C ARG A 36 -3.62 -6.24 -0.86
N ALA A 37 -2.37 -5.85 -1.14
CA ALA A 37 -1.27 -6.80 -1.25
C ALA A 37 -1.02 -7.54 0.08
N LEU A 38 -1.13 -6.85 1.22
CA LEU A 38 -1.05 -7.48 2.54
C LEU A 38 -2.13 -8.56 2.71
N TRP A 39 -3.36 -8.32 2.25
CA TRP A 39 -4.42 -9.33 2.34
C TRP A 39 -4.11 -10.58 1.50
N GLN A 40 -3.61 -10.39 0.28
CA GLN A 40 -3.20 -11.50 -0.59
C GLN A 40 -2.01 -12.27 -0.01
N ASP A 41 -1.03 -11.56 0.56
CA ASP A 41 0.12 -12.17 1.23
C ASP A 41 -0.32 -13.01 2.44
N LEU A 42 -1.27 -12.51 3.24
CA LEU A 42 -1.82 -13.24 4.40
C LEU A 42 -2.54 -14.53 3.97
N HIS A 43 -3.35 -14.48 2.91
CA HIS A 43 -3.96 -15.68 2.33
C HIS A 43 -2.91 -16.70 1.86
N ALA A 44 -1.88 -16.24 1.13
CA ALA A 44 -0.84 -17.10 0.58
C ALA A 44 0.04 -17.75 1.66
N LEU A 45 0.19 -17.09 2.82
CA LEU A 45 0.98 -17.58 3.94
C LEU A 45 0.19 -18.49 4.90
N SER A 46 -1.11 -18.66 4.69
CA SER A 46 -1.94 -19.48 5.58
C SER A 46 -1.66 -20.98 5.41
N ILE A 47 -1.36 -21.64 6.52
CA ILE A 47 -1.17 -23.11 6.59
C ILE A 47 -2.46 -23.85 6.96
N ALA A 48 -3.51 -23.13 7.29
CA ALA A 48 -4.82 -23.61 7.70
C ALA A 48 -5.92 -22.90 6.90
N PRO A 49 -7.20 -23.31 7.00
CA PRO A 49 -8.30 -22.53 6.43
C PRO A 49 -8.22 -21.07 6.88
N PHE A 50 -8.35 -20.15 5.91
CA PHE A 50 -8.18 -18.73 6.17
C PHE A 50 -9.41 -18.14 6.85
N ASP A 51 -9.23 -17.59 8.04
CA ASP A 51 -10.28 -16.93 8.83
C ASP A 51 -10.17 -15.41 8.67
N GLU A 52 -11.02 -14.86 7.80
CA GLU A 52 -11.03 -13.43 7.48
C GLU A 52 -11.39 -12.55 8.69
N ASP A 53 -12.26 -13.03 9.57
CA ASP A 53 -12.71 -12.29 10.75
C ASP A 53 -11.58 -12.19 11.78
N ALA A 54 -10.88 -13.29 12.04
CA ALA A 54 -9.74 -13.32 12.94
C ALA A 54 -8.60 -12.43 12.44
N VAL A 55 -8.31 -12.45 11.14
CA VAL A 55 -7.27 -11.61 10.53
C VAL A 55 -7.66 -10.13 10.61
N THR A 56 -8.90 -9.78 10.28
CA THR A 56 -9.40 -8.40 10.39
C THR A 56 -9.31 -7.90 11.84
N TYR A 57 -9.72 -8.72 12.80
CA TYR A 57 -9.62 -8.40 14.23
C TYR A 57 -8.17 -8.14 14.66
N TRP A 58 -7.23 -8.95 14.16
CA TRP A 58 -5.80 -8.81 14.44
C TRP A 58 -5.21 -7.54 13.80
N LEU A 59 -5.49 -7.28 12.53
CA LEU A 59 -5.02 -6.09 11.82
C LEU A 59 -5.48 -4.79 12.50
N ASN A 60 -6.73 -4.74 12.98
CA ASN A 60 -7.26 -3.60 13.73
C ASN A 60 -6.56 -3.36 15.08
N ARG A 61 -5.87 -4.38 15.63
CA ARG A 61 -5.12 -4.29 16.89
C ARG A 61 -3.62 -4.39 16.68
N PHE A 62 -3.15 -4.28 15.43
CA PHE A 62 -1.75 -4.46 15.11
C PHE A 62 -0.87 -3.54 15.98
N PRO A 63 0.15 -4.07 16.69
CA PRO A 63 1.03 -3.26 17.51
C PRO A 63 1.72 -2.18 16.67
N GLY A 64 1.53 -0.90 17.06
CA GLY A 64 2.04 0.25 16.30
C GLY A 64 1.05 0.81 15.26
N GLY A 65 -0.10 0.17 15.08
CA GLY A 65 -1.15 0.60 14.15
C GLY A 65 -0.79 0.35 12.68
N LEU A 66 -1.82 0.22 11.83
CA LEU A 66 -1.65 0.13 10.39
C LEU A 66 -1.95 1.49 9.75
N ASN A 67 -1.12 1.90 8.80
CA ASN A 67 -1.43 3.05 7.95
C ASN A 67 -2.42 2.63 6.85
N LEU A 68 -3.71 2.82 7.13
CA LEU A 68 -4.81 2.45 6.24
C LEU A 68 -5.12 3.52 5.18
N ALA A 69 -4.30 4.58 5.05
CA ALA A 69 -4.51 5.63 4.05
C ALA A 69 -4.56 5.09 2.59
N GLY A 70 -4.15 3.84 2.36
CA GLY A 70 -4.28 3.14 1.07
C GLY A 70 -5.62 2.45 0.81
N ILE A 71 -6.51 2.41 1.80
CA ILE A 71 -7.85 1.83 1.69
C ILE A 71 -8.87 2.87 1.22
N GLU A 72 -8.70 4.14 1.58
CA GLU A 72 -9.75 5.15 1.47
C GLU A 72 -10.03 5.67 0.05
N ASN A 73 -9.21 5.34 -0.95
CA ASN A 73 -9.36 5.87 -2.32
C ASN A 73 -10.22 5.00 -3.26
N GLY A 74 -11.06 4.13 -2.69
CA GLY A 74 -11.94 3.20 -3.41
C GLY A 74 -13.44 3.54 -3.41
N ARG A 75 -13.84 4.77 -3.06
CA ARG A 75 -15.24 5.24 -3.15
C ARG A 75 -15.39 6.44 -4.05
#